data_AF-A0A934ZRC8-F1
#
_entry.id   AF-A0A934ZRC8-F1
#
_cell.length_a   1.000
_cell.length_b   1.000
_cell.length_c   1.000
_cell.angle_alpha   90.00
_cell.angle_beta   90.00
_cell.angle_gamma   90.00
#
_symmetry.space_group_name_H-M   'P 1'
#
loop_
_entity.id
_entity.type
_entity.pdbx_description
1 polymer ?
#
loop_
_entity_poly.entity_id
_entity_poly.type
_entity_poly.pdbx_seq_one_letter_code
_entity_poly.pdbx_strand_id
1 'polypeptide(L)'
;MAPVRASSWLASTLLLALGCSSEVANPNPVDAGTDAPAVDAPAVDVPVDAGRPMRSPQAIFGACDSAAECRDGMTCRRAADTGLPGGQCNRECTRDDECVLFLSGGKPIDGFCQAADREGHRYCARVCANGIDCERDGYTCQGINAGTINAVNICIPVCTATSCIDGTVCDHESGRCRPAAAPAPTGRTLGQSCVANADPAMTPATVCQSGLCNPQVTRDSTGAPFQTGNNGGFCVSRCILPQGYNSSNIWTDMELPRSNCPANGICFISRTFAEGDLGTCVQSCTEDSDCRVSEGYACRKTFRVTATRTRTFTNGFCEPFDCAATGARACPTGYTCRRSMSGTTVVGDCVPST
;
A
#
# COMPACT_ATOMS: atom_id res chain seq x y z
N MET A 1 -53.91 -24.30 -6.75
CA MET A 1 -53.81 -23.06 -5.95
C MET A 1 -52.84 -22.13 -6.66
N ALA A 2 -53.35 -21.09 -7.31
CA ALA A 2 -52.55 -19.92 -7.71
C ALA A 2 -52.29 -19.05 -6.46
N PRO A 3 -51.19 -18.28 -6.41
CA PRO A 3 -51.31 -16.85 -6.74
C PRO A 3 -50.07 -16.27 -7.46
N VAL A 4 -50.27 -15.43 -8.49
CA VAL A 4 -50.23 -13.93 -8.49
C VAL A 4 -48.88 -13.37 -8.94
N ARG A 5 -48.85 -12.89 -10.20
CA ARG A 5 -48.00 -11.79 -10.66
C ARG A 5 -48.74 -10.48 -10.43
N ALA A 6 -48.08 -9.48 -9.84
CA ALA A 6 -48.24 -8.06 -10.16
C ALA A 6 -47.24 -7.24 -9.33
N SER A 7 -46.47 -6.38 -9.99
CA SER A 7 -46.18 -5.00 -9.54
C SER A 7 -45.30 -4.30 -10.58
N SER A 8 -46.00 -3.60 -11.47
CA SER A 8 -45.55 -2.50 -12.31
C SER A 8 -45.09 -1.30 -11.48
N TRP A 9 -44.00 -0.63 -11.88
CA TRP A 9 -43.78 0.79 -11.62
C TRP A 9 -43.28 1.48 -12.90
N LEU A 10 -43.74 2.72 -13.01
CA LEU A 10 -43.87 3.54 -14.20
C LEU A 10 -42.56 4.16 -14.67
N ALA A 11 -42.60 4.48 -15.97
CA ALA A 11 -41.68 5.33 -16.69
C ALA A 11 -41.57 6.73 -16.09
N SER A 12 -40.39 7.33 -16.24
CA SER A 12 -40.22 8.77 -16.30
C SER A 12 -39.22 9.10 -17.41
N THR A 13 -39.80 9.57 -18.50
CA THR A 13 -39.15 10.22 -19.64
C THR A 13 -38.77 11.64 -19.21
N LEU A 14 -37.51 12.05 -19.42
CA LEU A 14 -37.16 13.46 -19.52
C LEU A 14 -36.22 13.67 -20.71
N LEU A 15 -36.60 14.61 -21.56
CA LEU A 15 -35.98 14.97 -22.84
C LEU A 15 -34.70 15.79 -22.67
N LEU A 16 -33.70 15.45 -23.51
CA LEU A 16 -32.82 16.28 -24.35
C LEU A 16 -32.52 17.75 -23.97
N ALA A 17 -31.22 18.07 -23.93
CA ALA A 17 -30.68 19.24 -24.61
C ALA A 17 -29.29 18.93 -25.20
N LEU A 18 -29.17 19.16 -26.52
CA LEU A 18 -27.94 19.17 -27.30
C LEU A 18 -27.11 20.42 -26.99
N GLY A 19 -25.79 20.31 -27.15
CA GLY A 19 -24.86 21.44 -27.14
C GLY A 19 -23.51 21.06 -27.75
N CYS A 20 -23.49 20.86 -29.07
CA CYS A 20 -22.26 20.86 -29.86
C CYS A 20 -21.75 22.29 -29.99
N SER A 21 -20.46 22.53 -29.77
CA SER A 21 -19.70 23.57 -30.49
C SER A 21 -18.21 23.22 -30.47
N SER A 22 -17.76 22.92 -31.68
CA SER A 22 -16.42 22.70 -32.16
C SER A 22 -15.84 24.00 -32.69
N GLU A 23 -14.58 24.32 -32.38
CA GLU A 23 -13.74 25.15 -33.24
C GLU A 23 -12.36 24.51 -33.40
N VAL A 24 -11.93 24.45 -34.66
CA VAL A 24 -10.72 23.80 -35.18
C VAL A 24 -9.82 24.89 -35.77
N ALA A 25 -8.52 24.78 -35.44
CA ALA A 25 -7.31 25.18 -36.16
C ALA A 25 -7.08 26.67 -36.57
N ASN A 26 -5.90 27.20 -36.22
CA ASN A 26 -4.77 27.20 -37.18
C ASN A 26 -3.39 27.45 -36.49
N PRO A 27 -2.26 27.04 -37.12
CA PRO A 27 -0.93 26.91 -36.51
C PRO A 27 0.06 28.05 -36.84
N ASN A 28 1.06 28.22 -35.95
CA ASN A 28 2.48 28.59 -36.11
C ASN A 28 2.90 29.85 -36.94
N PRO A 29 3.95 30.58 -36.52
CA PRO A 29 5.31 30.14 -36.78
C PRO A 29 6.32 30.29 -35.63
N VAL A 30 7.31 29.40 -35.71
CA VAL A 30 8.65 29.46 -35.11
C VAL A 30 9.30 30.85 -35.23
N ASP A 31 9.97 31.27 -34.15
CA ASP A 31 11.08 32.22 -34.28
C ASP A 31 12.24 31.81 -33.36
N ALA A 32 13.43 31.82 -33.95
CA ALA A 32 14.70 31.45 -33.35
C ALA A 32 15.34 32.68 -32.71
N GLY A 33 15.94 32.55 -31.52
CA GLY A 33 16.59 33.70 -30.90
C GLY A 33 17.35 33.41 -29.62
N THR A 34 18.58 32.90 -29.80
CA THR A 34 19.82 33.27 -29.10
C THR A 34 19.90 33.27 -27.57
N ASP A 35 20.91 32.52 -27.10
CA ASP A 35 21.49 32.47 -25.77
C ASP A 35 21.71 33.86 -25.11
N ALA A 36 21.29 33.98 -23.85
CA ALA A 36 21.76 34.99 -22.92
C ALA A 36 22.18 34.30 -21.60
N PRO A 37 23.27 34.74 -20.95
CA PRO A 37 23.90 34.01 -19.87
C PRO A 37 23.03 34.03 -18.61
N ALA A 38 22.98 32.88 -17.93
CA ALA A 38 22.36 32.74 -16.62
C ALA A 38 23.05 33.71 -15.65
N VAL A 39 22.29 34.69 -15.17
CA VAL A 39 22.69 35.56 -14.08
C VAL A 39 22.46 34.76 -12.79
N ASP A 40 23.53 34.51 -12.04
CA ASP A 40 23.48 33.91 -10.70
C ASP A 40 22.50 34.69 -9.83
N ALA A 41 21.33 34.09 -9.56
CA ALA A 41 20.44 34.57 -8.53
C ALA A 41 21.05 34.20 -7.17
N PRO A 42 21.16 35.13 -6.21
CA PRO A 42 21.66 34.81 -4.89
C PRO A 42 20.74 33.76 -4.26
N ALA A 43 21.34 32.73 -3.66
CA ALA A 43 20.62 31.76 -2.86
C ALA A 43 19.75 32.50 -1.84
N VAL A 44 18.43 32.44 -2.03
CA VAL A 44 17.48 32.88 -1.03
C VAL A 44 17.65 31.91 0.13
N ASP A 45 18.20 32.40 1.24
CA ASP A 45 18.19 31.71 2.52
C ASP A 45 16.76 31.24 2.80
N VAL A 46 16.53 29.93 2.64
CA VAL A 46 15.30 29.29 3.07
C VAL A 46 15.24 29.48 4.58
N PRO A 47 14.19 30.10 5.14
CA PRO A 47 14.07 30.24 6.58
C PRO A 47 14.18 28.86 7.23
N VAL A 48 15.15 28.72 8.13
CA VAL A 48 15.22 27.62 9.07
C VAL A 48 13.91 27.60 9.84
N ASP A 49 13.14 26.53 9.63
CA ASP A 49 12.04 26.00 10.43
C ASP A 49 11.49 26.96 11.51
N ALA A 50 10.60 27.86 11.10
CA ALA A 50 9.67 28.44 12.05
C ALA A 50 8.74 27.31 12.47
N GLY A 51 9.15 26.58 13.51
CA GLY A 51 8.44 25.43 14.05
C GLY A 51 6.95 25.70 14.14
N ARG A 52 6.15 24.67 13.81
CA ARG A 52 4.70 24.76 13.76
C ARG A 52 4.18 25.39 15.07
N PRO A 53 3.14 26.23 15.03
CA PRO A 53 2.55 26.78 16.25
C PRO A 53 2.17 25.64 17.20
N MET A 54 2.69 25.72 18.43
CA MET A 54 2.55 24.72 19.48
C MET A 54 1.07 24.41 19.71
N ARG A 55 0.72 23.14 19.61
CA ARG A 55 -0.68 22.69 19.75
C ARG A 55 -1.05 22.56 21.21
N SER A 56 -2.35 22.62 21.51
CA SER A 56 -2.86 22.19 22.82
C SER A 56 -2.40 20.76 23.12
N PRO A 57 -2.09 20.39 24.38
CA PRO A 57 -1.62 19.05 24.71
C PRO A 57 -2.54 17.95 24.21
N GLN A 58 -1.97 17.10 23.36
CA GLN A 58 -2.65 16.03 22.67
C GLN A 58 -2.79 14.80 23.57
N ALA A 59 -3.89 14.09 23.41
CA ALA A 59 -4.09 12.80 24.05
C ALA A 59 -3.23 11.71 23.40
N ILE A 60 -3.28 10.50 23.96
CA ILE A 60 -2.63 9.34 23.36
C ILE A 60 -3.10 9.17 21.91
N PHE A 61 -2.18 8.79 21.03
CA PHE A 61 -2.33 8.71 19.57
C PHE A 61 -2.37 10.04 18.81
N GLY A 62 -2.47 11.18 19.49
CA GLY A 62 -2.41 12.50 18.86
C GLY A 62 -1.04 12.78 18.22
N ALA A 63 -1.01 13.65 17.21
CA ALA A 63 0.23 14.06 16.53
C ALA A 63 1.08 14.95 17.45
N CYS A 64 2.41 14.88 17.31
CA CYS A 64 3.32 15.72 18.08
C CYS A 64 4.68 15.86 17.39
N ASP A 65 5.34 16.99 17.61
CA ASP A 65 6.75 17.22 17.24
C ASP A 65 7.70 17.22 18.46
N SER A 66 7.14 17.37 19.67
CA SER A 66 7.88 17.52 20.91
C SER A 66 7.07 17.04 22.10
N ALA A 67 7.76 16.72 23.21
CA ALA A 67 7.11 16.21 24.41
C ALA A 67 6.13 17.21 25.05
N ALA A 68 6.33 18.52 24.85
CA ALA A 68 5.46 19.57 25.37
C ALA A 68 4.06 19.56 24.73
N GLU A 69 3.92 18.97 23.55
CA GLU A 69 2.64 18.82 22.86
C GLU A 69 1.83 17.61 23.36
N CYS A 70 2.35 16.83 24.31
CA CYS A 70 1.66 15.67 24.86
C CYS A 70 1.13 15.94 26.27
N ARG A 71 0.00 15.33 26.62
CA ARG A 71 -0.52 15.35 28.00
C ARG A 71 0.47 14.69 28.97
N ASP A 72 0.35 15.04 30.25
CA ASP A 72 1.20 14.49 31.32
C ASP A 72 1.26 12.96 31.31
N GLY A 73 2.46 12.43 31.53
CA GLY A 73 2.74 10.99 31.51
C GLY A 73 2.76 10.38 30.11
N MET A 74 2.88 11.19 29.05
CA MET A 74 3.09 10.74 27.68
C MET A 74 4.42 11.26 27.14
N THR A 75 4.96 10.55 26.16
CA THR A 75 6.14 10.96 25.40
C THR A 75 5.75 11.19 23.95
N CYS A 76 6.40 12.16 23.32
CA CYS A 76 6.27 12.33 21.89
C CYS A 76 7.21 11.37 21.16
N ARG A 77 6.63 10.40 20.44
CA ARG A 77 7.35 9.55 19.50
C ARG A 77 7.48 10.31 18.18
N ARG A 78 8.53 11.11 18.06
CA ARG A 78 8.73 12.01 16.90
C ARG A 78 8.88 11.23 15.61
N ALA A 79 8.48 11.86 14.51
CA ALA A 79 8.60 11.29 13.16
C ALA A 79 10.05 10.93 12.81
N ALA A 80 10.99 11.80 13.14
CA ALA A 80 12.41 11.60 12.85
C ALA A 80 13.02 10.38 13.59
N ASP A 81 12.53 10.09 14.80
CA ASP A 81 13.08 9.04 15.65
C ASP A 81 12.44 7.67 15.36
N THR A 82 11.13 7.67 15.04
CA THR A 82 10.33 6.43 15.01
C THR A 82 9.76 6.08 13.63
N GLY A 83 9.83 7.04 12.70
CA GLY A 83 9.21 6.96 11.38
C GLY A 83 7.70 7.03 11.36
N LEU A 84 7.07 7.43 12.47
CA LEU A 84 5.62 7.63 12.59
C LEU A 84 5.20 8.94 11.90
N PRO A 85 4.27 8.91 10.93
CA PRO A 85 3.74 10.12 10.29
C PRO A 85 3.19 11.14 11.29
N GLY A 86 3.65 12.37 11.21
CA GLY A 86 3.23 13.46 12.10
C GLY A 86 3.64 13.31 13.58
N GLY A 87 4.49 12.33 13.90
CA GLY A 87 4.79 11.91 15.27
C GLY A 87 3.57 11.41 16.04
N GLN A 88 3.77 10.91 17.25
CA GLN A 88 2.67 10.39 18.07
C GLN A 88 2.91 10.53 19.57
N CYS A 89 2.00 11.21 20.26
CA CYS A 89 1.92 11.13 21.72
C CYS A 89 1.55 9.70 22.11
N ASN A 90 2.44 9.06 22.86
CA ASN A 90 2.29 7.68 23.27
C ASN A 90 2.76 7.51 24.71
N ARG A 91 2.59 6.33 25.26
CA ARG A 91 3.12 5.94 26.56
C ARG A 91 3.56 4.49 26.51
N GLU A 92 4.48 4.15 27.38
CA GLU A 92 4.76 2.74 27.62
C GLU A 92 3.58 2.08 28.32
N CYS A 93 3.36 0.80 28.01
CA CYS A 93 2.24 0.04 28.52
C CYS A 93 2.69 -1.36 28.93
N THR A 94 1.94 -1.97 29.84
CA THR A 94 2.07 -3.38 30.18
C THR A 94 0.81 -4.18 29.83
N ARG A 95 -0.33 -3.47 29.73
CA ARG A 95 -1.67 -4.03 29.51
C ARG A 95 -2.50 -3.13 28.59
N ASP A 96 -3.51 -3.70 27.94
CA ASP A 96 -4.32 -3.01 26.93
C ASP A 96 -5.21 -1.89 27.51
N ASP A 97 -5.64 -2.02 28.78
CA ASP A 97 -6.45 -1.01 29.48
C ASP A 97 -5.72 0.33 29.66
N GLU A 98 -4.38 0.31 29.66
CA GLU A 98 -3.54 1.52 29.72
C GLU A 98 -3.52 2.30 28.40
N CYS A 99 -4.00 1.68 27.32
CA CYS A 99 -4.01 2.23 25.97
C CYS A 99 -5.36 2.81 25.54
N VAL A 100 -6.38 2.78 26.40
CA VAL A 100 -7.71 3.30 26.10
C VAL A 100 -7.70 4.84 26.07
N LEU A 101 -8.17 5.41 24.95
CA LEU A 101 -8.34 6.85 24.80
C LEU A 101 -9.76 7.26 25.20
N PHE A 102 -9.88 8.04 26.28
CA PHE A 102 -11.14 8.63 26.71
C PHE A 102 -11.37 9.98 26.03
N LEU A 103 -12.40 10.05 25.21
CA LEU A 103 -12.87 11.29 24.58
C LEU A 103 -13.94 11.95 25.47
N SER A 104 -13.87 13.28 25.62
CA SER A 104 -14.90 14.02 26.34
C SER A 104 -16.22 13.94 25.56
N GLY A 105 -17.26 13.35 26.17
CA GLY A 105 -18.57 13.18 25.55
C GLY A 105 -18.65 12.10 24.46
N GLY A 106 -17.60 11.32 24.25
CA GLY A 106 -17.53 10.26 23.24
C GLY A 106 -17.39 8.86 23.85
N LYS A 107 -17.59 7.82 23.02
CA LYS A 107 -17.21 6.46 23.40
C LYS A 107 -15.68 6.39 23.53
N PRO A 108 -15.14 5.65 24.51
CA PRO A 108 -13.72 5.37 24.56
C PRO A 108 -13.26 4.68 23.27
N ILE A 109 -12.05 5.01 22.82
CA ILE A 109 -11.38 4.31 21.73
C ILE A 109 -10.44 3.28 22.37
N ASP A 110 -10.64 2.02 22.01
CA ASP A 110 -9.81 0.93 22.52
C ASP A 110 -8.36 1.03 22.01
N GLY A 111 -7.44 0.58 22.86
CA GLY A 111 -6.04 0.49 22.53
C GLY A 111 -5.51 -0.92 22.77
N PHE A 112 -4.39 -1.22 22.13
CA PHE A 112 -3.68 -2.47 22.24
C PHE A 112 -2.24 -2.20 22.65
N CYS A 113 -1.77 -2.89 23.69
CA CYS A 113 -0.40 -2.78 24.14
C CYS A 113 0.49 -3.71 23.32
N GLN A 114 1.21 -3.12 22.36
CA GLN A 114 1.97 -3.87 21.36
C GLN A 114 3.03 -4.77 22.00
N ALA A 115 3.46 -5.78 21.22
CA ALA A 115 4.66 -6.55 21.57
C ALA A 115 5.85 -5.60 21.74
N ALA A 116 6.78 -5.99 22.61
CA ALA A 116 7.96 -5.19 22.88
C ALA A 116 8.75 -4.98 21.58
N ASP A 117 9.26 -3.76 21.39
CA ASP A 117 10.24 -3.49 20.36
C ASP A 117 11.60 -4.13 20.70
N ARG A 118 12.62 -3.84 19.89
CA ARG A 118 13.96 -4.41 20.08
C ARG A 118 14.65 -3.94 21.35
N GLU A 119 14.22 -2.81 21.91
CA GLU A 119 14.76 -2.21 23.13
C GLU A 119 13.98 -2.70 24.37
N GLY A 120 12.91 -3.47 24.17
CA GLY A 120 12.08 -4.02 25.24
C GLY A 120 10.88 -3.14 25.59
N HIS A 121 10.70 -2.00 24.92
CA HIS A 121 9.60 -1.08 25.20
C HIS A 121 8.33 -1.52 24.51
N ARG A 122 7.20 -1.41 25.21
CA ARG A 122 5.87 -1.70 24.68
C ARG A 122 5.10 -0.41 24.60
N TYR A 123 4.55 -0.11 23.42
CA TYR A 123 3.79 1.11 23.19
C TYR A 123 2.34 0.79 22.81
N CYS A 124 1.47 1.75 23.06
CA CYS A 124 0.07 1.63 22.70
C CYS A 124 -0.13 1.80 21.19
N ALA A 125 -1.01 0.99 20.61
CA ALA A 125 -1.58 1.18 19.29
C ALA A 125 -3.09 1.35 19.38
N ARG A 126 -3.65 2.21 18.52
CA ARG A 126 -5.09 2.41 18.41
C ARG A 126 -5.72 1.18 17.73
N VAL A 127 -6.78 0.64 18.32
CA VAL A 127 -7.59 -0.42 17.68
C VAL A 127 -8.48 0.20 16.61
N CYS A 128 -8.68 -0.53 15.51
CA CYS A 128 -9.51 -0.11 14.38
C CYS A 128 -10.36 -1.26 13.86
N ALA A 129 -11.44 -0.96 13.14
CA ALA A 129 -12.16 -1.94 12.33
C ALA A 129 -11.75 -1.84 10.85
N ASN A 130 -11.48 -0.62 10.37
CA ASN A 130 -11.04 -0.31 9.01
C ASN A 130 -10.09 0.91 9.03
N GLY A 131 -9.53 1.27 7.88
CA GLY A 131 -8.55 2.35 7.76
C GLY A 131 -9.08 3.74 8.10
N ILE A 132 -10.38 4.00 7.92
CA ILE A 132 -11.02 5.27 8.26
C ILE A 132 -10.98 5.51 9.77
N ASP A 133 -11.11 4.45 10.58
CA ASP A 133 -11.10 4.53 12.04
C ASP A 133 -9.75 5.01 12.60
N CYS A 134 -8.68 5.04 11.78
CA CYS A 134 -7.39 5.56 12.21
C CYS A 134 -7.37 7.09 12.29
N GLU A 135 -8.27 7.79 11.58
CA GLU A 135 -8.52 9.25 11.66
C GLU A 135 -7.27 10.13 11.53
N ARG A 136 -6.17 9.60 10.99
CA ARG A 136 -4.89 10.29 10.83
C ARG A 136 -4.31 9.98 9.47
N ASP A 137 -3.88 11.03 8.78
CA ASP A 137 -3.13 10.90 7.54
C ASP A 137 -1.86 10.07 7.76
N GLY A 138 -1.61 9.15 6.83
CA GLY A 138 -0.49 8.23 6.92
C GLY A 138 -0.72 7.06 7.87
N TYR A 139 -1.96 6.74 8.23
CA TYR A 139 -2.30 5.54 9.01
C TYR A 139 -3.39 4.72 8.33
N THR A 140 -3.31 3.40 8.49
CA THR A 140 -4.35 2.46 8.02
C THR A 140 -4.46 1.27 8.96
N CYS A 141 -5.52 0.49 8.82
CA CYS A 141 -5.85 -0.60 9.71
C CYS A 141 -5.23 -1.91 9.24
N GLN A 142 -4.46 -2.58 10.11
CA GLN A 142 -3.90 -3.90 9.85
C GLN A 142 -4.29 -4.88 10.95
N GLY A 143 -4.79 -6.04 10.55
CA GLY A 143 -4.91 -7.20 11.44
C GLY A 143 -3.55 -7.78 11.81
N ILE A 144 -3.28 -7.84 13.12
CA ILE A 144 -2.15 -8.53 13.72
C ILE A 144 -2.64 -9.85 14.34
N ASN A 145 -1.74 -10.83 14.45
CA ASN A 145 -2.04 -12.19 14.96
C ASN A 145 -3.21 -12.86 14.22
N ALA A 146 -3.35 -12.60 12.90
CA ALA A 146 -4.40 -13.16 12.08
C ALA A 146 -4.39 -14.70 12.15
N GLY A 147 -5.58 -15.31 12.31
CA GLY A 147 -5.72 -16.77 12.46
C GLY A 147 -5.48 -17.28 13.89
N THR A 148 -5.32 -16.40 14.88
CA THR A 148 -5.24 -16.76 16.30
C THR A 148 -6.43 -16.19 17.08
N ILE A 149 -6.65 -16.68 18.30
CA ILE A 149 -7.71 -16.19 19.20
C ILE A 149 -7.53 -14.73 19.63
N ASN A 150 -6.31 -14.18 19.51
CA ASN A 150 -5.96 -12.81 19.88
C ASN A 150 -5.79 -11.91 18.65
N ALA A 151 -6.52 -12.19 17.57
CA ALA A 151 -6.52 -11.35 16.40
C ALA A 151 -7.16 -9.98 16.73
N VAL A 152 -6.40 -8.92 16.53
CA VAL A 152 -6.85 -7.53 16.70
C VAL A 152 -6.39 -6.73 15.49
N ASN A 153 -7.19 -5.76 15.05
CA ASN A 153 -6.71 -4.81 14.05
C ASN A 153 -6.27 -3.53 14.73
N ILE A 154 -5.11 -3.03 14.32
CA ILE A 154 -4.50 -1.83 14.86
C ILE A 154 -4.13 -0.87 13.75
N CYS A 155 -4.11 0.42 14.08
CA CYS A 155 -3.62 1.46 13.18
C CYS A 155 -2.11 1.38 13.06
N ILE A 156 -1.63 1.15 11.84
CA ILE A 156 -0.21 1.12 11.50
C ILE A 156 0.16 2.32 10.64
N PRO A 157 1.42 2.80 10.73
CA PRO A 157 1.90 3.87 9.86
C PRO A 157 2.09 3.37 8.42
N VAL A 158 1.61 4.16 7.47
CA VAL A 158 1.92 4.07 6.04
C VAL A 158 1.96 5.50 5.51
N CYS A 159 3.14 6.14 5.55
CA CYS A 159 3.28 7.56 5.21
C CYS A 159 2.75 7.90 3.81
N THR A 160 2.25 9.13 3.67
CA THR A 160 1.93 9.77 2.41
C THR A 160 2.95 10.89 2.15
N ALA A 161 2.91 11.48 0.95
CA ALA A 161 3.80 12.59 0.58
C ALA A 161 3.71 13.80 1.53
N THR A 162 2.58 13.95 2.24
CA THR A 162 2.28 15.11 3.10
C THR A 162 2.18 14.77 4.58
N SER A 163 2.23 13.48 4.97
CA SER A 163 2.04 13.07 6.37
C SER A 163 3.32 13.17 7.21
N CYS A 164 4.49 13.33 6.59
CA CYS A 164 5.76 13.50 7.27
C CYS A 164 6.00 14.99 7.58
N ILE A 165 6.59 15.28 8.74
CA ILE A 165 6.81 16.64 9.27
C ILE A 165 8.26 16.81 9.74
N ASP A 166 8.65 18.03 10.11
CA ASP A 166 9.91 18.36 10.83
C ASP A 166 11.17 17.82 10.16
N GLY A 167 11.38 18.19 8.90
CA GLY A 167 12.55 17.77 8.14
C GLY A 167 12.59 16.27 7.84
N THR A 168 11.45 15.57 7.93
CA THR A 168 11.33 14.18 7.49
C THR A 168 10.61 14.08 6.14
N VAL A 169 10.94 13.03 5.38
CA VAL A 169 10.32 12.69 4.10
C VAL A 169 9.74 11.27 4.16
N CYS A 170 8.68 11.03 3.40
CA CYS A 170 8.11 9.70 3.29
C CYS A 170 9.03 8.80 2.48
N ASP A 171 9.49 7.71 3.09
CA ASP A 171 10.05 6.59 2.36
C ASP A 171 8.90 5.67 1.94
N HIS A 172 8.49 5.80 0.68
CA HIS A 172 7.40 5.02 0.12
C HIS A 172 7.69 3.52 0.09
N GLU A 173 8.96 3.09 0.13
CA GLU A 173 9.30 1.66 0.18
C GLU A 173 8.95 1.07 1.54
N SER A 174 9.34 1.74 2.65
CA SER A 174 9.02 1.28 4.00
C SER A 174 7.63 1.72 4.52
N GLY A 175 7.02 2.73 3.90
CA GLY A 175 5.82 3.39 4.40
C GLY A 175 6.09 4.17 5.69
N ARG A 176 7.33 4.58 5.95
CA ARG A 176 7.73 5.31 7.16
C ARG A 176 8.34 6.67 6.82
N CYS A 177 8.21 7.60 7.75
CA CYS A 177 8.97 8.85 7.67
C CYS A 177 10.45 8.58 8.00
N ARG A 178 11.35 9.28 7.34
CA ARG A 178 12.78 9.27 7.66
C ARG A 178 13.35 10.68 7.59
N PRO A 179 14.42 11.02 8.32
CA PRO A 179 15.07 12.32 8.19
C PRO A 179 15.44 12.60 6.72
N ALA A 180 15.17 13.80 6.22
CA ALA A 180 15.44 14.18 4.83
C ALA A 180 16.94 14.11 4.49
N ALA A 181 17.79 14.40 5.48
CA ALA A 181 19.24 14.30 5.37
C ALA A 181 19.79 12.88 5.58
N ALA A 182 18.94 11.90 5.91
CA ALA A 182 19.39 10.53 6.06
C ALA A 182 19.84 9.94 4.71
N PRO A 183 20.88 9.09 4.70
CA PRO A 183 21.28 8.36 3.49
C PRO A 183 20.08 7.63 2.86
N ALA A 184 20.12 7.48 1.54
CA ALA A 184 19.12 6.70 0.83
C ALA A 184 19.08 5.26 1.39
N PRO A 185 17.89 4.68 1.60
CA PRO A 185 17.78 3.30 2.06
C PRO A 185 18.47 2.36 1.07
N THR A 186 19.15 1.36 1.60
CA THR A 186 19.77 0.29 0.81
C THR A 186 18.90 -0.97 0.87
N GLY A 187 19.01 -1.83 -0.13
CA GLY A 187 18.29 -3.10 -0.20
C GLY A 187 17.44 -3.18 -1.45
N ARG A 188 16.62 -4.23 -1.53
CA ARG A 188 15.76 -4.52 -2.68
C ARG A 188 14.50 -3.67 -2.65
N THR A 189 14.16 -3.08 -3.79
CA THR A 189 12.96 -2.26 -3.97
C THR A 189 11.80 -3.10 -4.48
N LEU A 190 10.60 -2.50 -4.53
CA LEU A 190 9.40 -3.09 -5.10
C LEU A 190 9.66 -3.91 -6.38
N GLY A 191 9.10 -5.13 -6.45
CA GLY A 191 9.19 -6.03 -7.61
C GLY A 191 10.49 -6.82 -7.75
N GLN A 192 11.58 -6.41 -7.10
CA GLN A 192 12.84 -7.14 -7.14
C GLN A 192 12.77 -8.44 -6.32
N SER A 193 13.57 -9.43 -6.71
CA SER A 193 13.72 -10.69 -5.99
C SER A 193 14.10 -10.49 -4.52
N CYS A 194 13.57 -11.32 -3.63
CA CYS A 194 13.85 -11.25 -2.21
C CYS A 194 13.92 -12.63 -1.57
N VAL A 195 14.70 -12.73 -0.50
CA VAL A 195 14.69 -13.89 0.38
C VAL A 195 13.77 -13.61 1.57
N ALA A 196 13.13 -14.66 2.10
CA ALA A 196 12.28 -14.51 3.28
C ALA A 196 13.11 -13.95 4.46
N ASN A 197 12.50 -13.14 5.33
CA ASN A 197 13.22 -12.49 6.43
C ASN A 197 13.84 -13.47 7.46
N ALA A 198 13.42 -14.74 7.46
CA ALA A 198 13.97 -15.79 8.31
C ALA A 198 14.96 -16.71 7.56
N ASP A 199 15.29 -16.39 6.30
CA ASP A 199 16.19 -17.19 5.48
C ASP A 199 17.66 -16.93 5.88
N PRO A 200 18.49 -17.96 6.07
CA PRO A 200 19.92 -17.81 6.36
C PRO A 200 20.71 -17.04 5.28
N ALA A 201 20.21 -16.99 4.05
CA ALA A 201 20.81 -16.22 2.95
C ALA A 201 20.41 -14.73 2.96
N MET A 202 19.67 -14.27 3.98
CA MET A 202 19.30 -12.86 4.13
C MET A 202 20.53 -12.00 4.43
N THR A 203 20.72 -10.99 3.60
CA THR A 203 21.75 -9.95 3.73
C THR A 203 21.09 -8.57 3.61
N PRO A 204 21.76 -7.49 4.04
CA PRO A 204 21.26 -6.13 3.81
C PRO A 204 21.01 -5.81 2.32
N ALA A 205 21.68 -6.50 1.38
CA ALA A 205 21.50 -6.33 -0.06
C ALA A 205 20.35 -7.17 -0.65
N THR A 206 19.82 -8.15 0.09
CA THR A 206 18.74 -9.06 -0.37
C THR A 206 17.43 -8.86 0.38
N VAL A 207 17.44 -8.11 1.49
CA VAL A 207 16.23 -7.72 2.21
C VAL A 207 15.47 -6.63 1.43
N CYS A 208 14.15 -6.71 1.46
CA CYS A 208 13.30 -5.64 0.93
C CYS A 208 13.41 -4.41 1.81
N GLN A 209 13.51 -3.23 1.21
CA GLN A 209 13.50 -1.95 1.93
C GLN A 209 12.19 -1.78 2.74
N SER A 210 11.10 -2.36 2.24
CA SER A 210 9.82 -2.45 2.94
C SER A 210 9.80 -3.36 4.17
N GLY A 211 10.80 -4.24 4.29
CA GLY A 211 10.78 -5.38 5.20
C GLY A 211 9.75 -6.46 4.82
N LEU A 212 9.10 -6.36 3.66
CA LEU A 212 8.06 -7.27 3.20
C LEU A 212 8.51 -8.00 1.92
N CYS A 213 8.82 -9.28 2.09
CA CYS A 213 9.09 -10.20 0.99
C CYS A 213 7.89 -11.13 0.79
N ASN A 214 7.37 -11.23 -0.43
CA ASN A 214 6.48 -12.32 -0.81
C ASN A 214 7.36 -13.50 -1.27
N PRO A 215 7.51 -14.57 -0.47
CA PRO A 215 8.53 -15.57 -0.71
C PRO A 215 8.19 -16.49 -1.89
N GLN A 216 9.23 -17.11 -2.45
CA GLN A 216 9.08 -18.21 -3.41
C GLN A 216 8.51 -19.47 -2.78
N VAL A 217 8.75 -19.70 -1.49
CA VAL A 217 8.33 -20.93 -0.80
C VAL A 217 7.46 -20.57 0.39
N THR A 218 6.28 -21.17 0.42
CA THR A 218 5.31 -21.08 1.54
C THR A 218 5.07 -22.49 2.09
N ARG A 219 4.44 -22.61 3.27
CA ARG A 219 4.04 -23.89 3.85
C ARG A 219 2.54 -24.12 3.63
N ASP A 220 2.17 -25.34 3.25
CA ASP A 220 0.76 -25.74 3.14
C ASP A 220 0.14 -26.00 4.52
N SER A 221 -1.13 -26.45 4.55
CA SER A 221 -1.85 -26.77 5.79
C SER A 221 -1.23 -27.91 6.61
N THR A 222 -0.36 -28.72 6.01
CA THR A 222 0.39 -29.79 6.69
C THR A 222 1.78 -29.34 7.15
N GLY A 223 2.16 -28.10 6.83
CA GLY A 223 3.47 -27.54 7.12
C GLY A 223 4.54 -27.86 6.08
N ALA A 224 4.19 -28.56 5.00
CA ALA A 224 5.13 -28.93 3.94
C ALA A 224 5.44 -27.72 3.04
N PRO A 225 6.72 -27.49 2.67
CA PRO A 225 7.08 -26.38 1.80
C PRO A 225 6.59 -26.62 0.37
N PHE A 226 6.01 -25.60 -0.25
CA PHE A 226 5.68 -25.60 -1.67
C PHE A 226 6.09 -24.27 -2.32
N GLN A 227 6.60 -24.35 -3.55
CA GLN A 227 6.94 -23.16 -4.34
C GLN A 227 5.66 -22.42 -4.77
N THR A 228 5.70 -21.11 -4.90
CA THR A 228 4.51 -20.28 -5.23
C THR A 228 4.52 -19.78 -6.68
N GLY A 229 5.52 -20.18 -7.47
CA GLY A 229 5.80 -19.59 -8.78
C GLY A 229 6.52 -18.25 -8.71
N ASN A 230 6.71 -17.67 -7.52
CA ASN A 230 7.36 -16.37 -7.35
C ASN A 230 8.89 -16.38 -7.52
N ASN A 231 9.48 -17.48 -8.00
CA ASN A 231 10.88 -17.66 -8.44
C ASN A 231 11.89 -16.66 -7.83
N GLY A 232 12.39 -16.93 -6.63
CA GLY A 232 13.26 -15.99 -5.89
C GLY A 232 12.52 -14.92 -5.09
N GLY A 233 11.21 -15.05 -4.88
CA GLY A 233 10.36 -14.11 -4.14
C GLY A 233 10.24 -12.75 -4.83
N PHE A 234 9.44 -11.84 -4.27
CA PHE A 234 9.49 -10.44 -4.69
C PHE A 234 9.13 -9.46 -3.57
N CYS A 235 9.77 -8.30 -3.58
CA CYS A 235 9.48 -7.23 -2.63
C CYS A 235 8.13 -6.60 -2.92
N VAL A 236 7.36 -6.40 -1.86
CA VAL A 236 6.09 -5.67 -1.86
C VAL A 236 6.18 -4.53 -0.86
N SER A 237 5.29 -3.54 -0.94
CA SER A 237 5.15 -2.52 0.09
C SER A 237 3.69 -2.36 0.50
N ARG A 238 3.39 -1.45 1.43
CA ARG A 238 2.05 -1.13 1.89
C ARG A 238 1.58 0.17 1.25
N CYS A 239 0.29 0.27 1.00
CA CYS A 239 -0.35 1.52 0.62
C CYS A 239 -1.66 1.70 1.35
N ILE A 240 -2.18 2.92 1.33
CA ILE A 240 -3.53 3.25 1.73
C ILE A 240 -4.40 3.15 0.48
N LEU A 241 -5.44 2.31 0.52
CA LEU A 241 -6.33 2.13 -0.63
C LEU A 241 -7.05 3.44 -0.95
N PRO A 242 -7.00 3.92 -2.22
CA PRO A 242 -7.75 5.09 -2.62
C PRO A 242 -9.24 4.75 -2.80
N GLN A 243 -10.09 5.78 -2.87
CA GLN A 243 -11.48 5.61 -3.30
C GLN A 243 -11.56 5.00 -4.70
N GLY A 244 -12.67 4.30 -4.97
CA GLY A 244 -13.06 3.96 -6.33
C GLY A 244 -13.57 2.54 -6.54
N TYR A 245 -13.49 1.65 -5.55
CA TYR A 245 -14.14 0.35 -5.66
C TYR A 245 -15.66 0.47 -5.64
N ASN A 246 -16.32 -0.17 -6.59
CA ASN A 246 -17.76 -0.42 -6.52
C ASN A 246 -18.09 -1.83 -7.03
N SER A 247 -19.35 -2.24 -6.87
CA SER A 247 -19.83 -3.58 -7.27
C SER A 247 -19.74 -3.89 -8.77
N SER A 248 -19.40 -2.92 -9.62
CA SER A 248 -19.32 -3.05 -11.08
C SER A 248 -17.89 -2.97 -11.63
N ASN A 249 -16.94 -2.42 -10.88
CA ASN A 249 -15.52 -2.34 -11.24
C ASN A 249 -14.62 -2.18 -10.00
N ILE A 250 -13.36 -2.58 -10.12
CA ILE A 250 -12.38 -2.43 -9.03
C ILE A 250 -12.00 -0.96 -8.83
N TRP A 251 -11.87 -0.21 -9.93
CA TRP A 251 -11.78 1.24 -9.97
C TRP A 251 -12.54 1.76 -11.18
N THR A 252 -12.99 3.02 -11.13
CA THR A 252 -13.72 3.68 -12.22
C THR A 252 -12.83 3.97 -13.41
N ASP A 253 -11.56 4.32 -13.18
CA ASP A 253 -10.60 4.68 -14.21
C ASP A 253 -10.05 3.45 -14.92
N MET A 254 -9.50 3.66 -16.11
CA MET A 254 -8.84 2.61 -16.88
C MET A 254 -7.41 2.35 -16.42
N GLU A 255 -6.90 3.13 -15.47
CA GLU A 255 -5.59 2.96 -14.85
C GLU A 255 -5.77 2.52 -13.40
N LEU A 256 -5.04 1.48 -12.99
CA LEU A 256 -4.95 1.04 -11.60
C LEU A 256 -4.20 2.11 -10.80
N PRO A 257 -4.70 2.51 -9.63
CA PRO A 257 -4.17 3.66 -8.92
C PRO A 257 -2.84 3.33 -8.25
N ARG A 258 -1.97 4.35 -8.19
CA ARG A 258 -0.69 4.27 -7.48
C ARG A 258 -0.81 4.53 -5.98
N SER A 259 -1.70 5.43 -5.55
CA SER A 259 -1.75 5.93 -4.17
C SER A 259 -0.36 6.35 -3.67
N ASN A 260 0.00 6.00 -2.43
CA ASN A 260 1.30 6.24 -1.83
C ASN A 260 2.34 5.13 -2.08
N CYS A 261 2.22 4.35 -3.16
CA CYS A 261 3.23 3.35 -3.50
C CYS A 261 4.55 3.97 -4.01
N PRO A 262 5.67 3.22 -3.89
CA PRO A 262 6.96 3.56 -4.51
C PRO A 262 6.85 3.88 -6.01
N ALA A 263 7.92 4.42 -6.57
CA ALA A 263 8.03 4.59 -8.01
C ALA A 263 7.75 3.26 -8.72
N ASN A 264 6.97 3.30 -9.80
CA ASN A 264 6.54 2.14 -10.57
C ASN A 264 5.66 1.13 -9.80
N GLY A 265 5.07 1.52 -8.67
CA GLY A 265 4.10 0.70 -7.95
C GLY A 265 2.65 1.04 -8.26
N ILE A 266 1.77 0.05 -8.17
CA ILE A 266 0.32 0.28 -8.02
C ILE A 266 -0.14 -0.21 -6.66
N CYS A 267 -1.19 0.43 -6.12
CA CYS A 267 -1.82 0.03 -4.88
C CYS A 267 -2.94 -0.98 -5.17
N PHE A 268 -2.68 -2.25 -4.90
CA PHE A 268 -3.64 -3.32 -5.15
C PHE A 268 -4.37 -3.75 -3.87
N ILE A 269 -5.60 -4.23 -4.02
CA ILE A 269 -6.45 -4.64 -2.90
C ILE A 269 -5.90 -5.92 -2.27
N SER A 270 -5.79 -5.91 -0.93
CA SER A 270 -5.21 -7.03 -0.17
C SER A 270 -6.22 -7.80 0.65
N ARG A 271 -7.30 -7.16 1.12
CA ARG A 271 -8.31 -7.80 1.99
C ARG A 271 -9.71 -7.30 1.70
N THR A 272 -9.91 -6.02 1.97
CA THR A 272 -11.19 -5.34 1.93
C THR A 272 -11.19 -4.35 0.77
N PHE A 273 -12.39 -3.98 0.35
CA PHE A 273 -12.59 -3.09 -0.77
C PHE A 273 -12.89 -1.64 -0.34
N ALA A 274 -12.71 -1.32 0.94
CA ALA A 274 -13.02 0.01 1.44
C ALA A 274 -11.83 0.96 1.22
N GLU A 275 -12.15 2.22 0.96
CA GLU A 275 -11.17 3.31 1.00
C GLU A 275 -10.47 3.35 2.35
N GLY A 276 -9.19 3.74 2.34
CA GLY A 276 -8.41 3.96 3.54
C GLY A 276 -7.82 2.67 4.10
N ASP A 277 -8.37 1.51 3.71
CA ASP A 277 -7.86 0.20 4.13
C ASP A 277 -6.47 -0.09 3.58
N LEU A 278 -5.82 -1.07 4.20
CA LEU A 278 -4.49 -1.50 3.83
C LEU A 278 -4.52 -2.20 2.46
N GLY A 279 -3.83 -1.60 1.50
CA GLY A 279 -3.47 -2.21 0.23
C GLY A 279 -2.01 -2.68 0.22
N THR A 280 -1.67 -3.40 -0.84
CA THR A 280 -0.31 -3.86 -1.12
C THR A 280 0.19 -3.18 -2.38
N CYS A 281 1.35 -2.54 -2.27
CA CYS A 281 2.09 -2.09 -3.44
C CYS A 281 2.69 -3.29 -4.16
N VAL A 282 2.39 -3.38 -5.45
CA VAL A 282 2.96 -4.36 -6.38
C VAL A 282 3.58 -3.65 -7.57
N GLN A 283 4.57 -4.29 -8.20
CA GLN A 283 5.26 -3.74 -9.37
C GLN A 283 4.27 -3.52 -10.51
N SER A 284 4.14 -2.27 -10.97
CA SER A 284 3.34 -1.89 -12.11
C SER A 284 3.98 -2.36 -13.41
N CYS A 285 3.15 -2.62 -14.40
CA CYS A 285 3.56 -2.96 -15.76
C CYS A 285 2.54 -2.41 -16.77
N THR A 286 2.99 -2.20 -17.99
CA THR A 286 2.15 -1.89 -19.16
C THR A 286 2.24 -3.00 -20.20
N GLU A 287 3.35 -3.73 -20.22
CA GLU A 287 3.66 -4.88 -21.05
C GLU A 287 4.50 -5.91 -20.29
N ASP A 288 4.67 -7.10 -20.87
CA ASP A 288 5.42 -8.19 -20.23
C ASP A 288 6.89 -7.81 -19.96
N SER A 289 7.52 -7.00 -20.81
CA SER A 289 8.92 -6.56 -20.68
C SER A 289 9.20 -5.83 -19.37
N ASP A 290 8.18 -5.23 -18.77
CA ASP A 290 8.28 -4.54 -17.48
C ASP A 290 8.43 -5.53 -16.31
N CYS A 291 8.23 -6.82 -16.56
CA CYS A 291 8.22 -7.89 -15.58
C CYS A 291 9.43 -8.84 -15.71
N ARG A 292 9.61 -9.70 -14.71
CA ARG A 292 10.65 -10.75 -14.67
C ARG A 292 10.31 -11.92 -15.61
N VAL A 293 10.19 -11.64 -16.90
CA VAL A 293 9.75 -12.62 -17.92
C VAL A 293 10.67 -13.84 -18.03
N SER A 294 11.97 -13.66 -17.79
CA SER A 294 12.96 -14.75 -17.72
C SER A 294 12.71 -15.69 -16.54
N GLU A 295 11.85 -15.30 -15.62
CA GLU A 295 11.50 -16.01 -14.39
C GLU A 295 10.01 -16.35 -14.33
N GLY A 296 9.32 -16.33 -15.47
CA GLY A 296 7.92 -16.77 -15.53
C GLY A 296 6.89 -15.74 -15.12
N TYR A 297 7.23 -14.45 -15.10
CA TYR A 297 6.28 -13.37 -14.83
C TYR A 297 5.68 -12.81 -16.12
N ALA A 298 4.45 -12.30 -16.03
CA ALA A 298 3.78 -11.56 -17.09
C ALA A 298 3.01 -10.37 -16.53
N CYS A 299 2.64 -9.44 -17.41
CA CYS A 299 1.86 -8.28 -17.01
C CYS A 299 0.36 -8.60 -16.98
N ARG A 300 -0.23 -8.69 -15.79
CA ARG A 300 -1.68 -8.89 -15.65
C ARG A 300 -2.43 -7.56 -15.65
N LYS A 301 -3.21 -7.35 -16.71
CA LYS A 301 -4.03 -6.15 -16.91
C LYS A 301 -5.54 -6.42 -16.89
N THR A 302 -5.93 -7.69 -17.02
CA THR A 302 -7.33 -8.10 -17.13
C THR A 302 -7.80 -8.79 -15.87
N PHE A 303 -8.89 -8.28 -15.28
CA PHE A 303 -9.46 -8.77 -14.05
C PHE A 303 -10.93 -9.13 -14.24
N ARG A 304 -11.33 -10.24 -13.64
CA ARG A 304 -12.75 -10.60 -13.53
C ARG A 304 -13.36 -9.78 -12.41
N VAL A 305 -14.27 -8.86 -12.75
CA VAL A 305 -14.93 -7.96 -11.79
C VAL A 305 -16.27 -8.53 -11.31
N THR A 306 -16.92 -9.34 -12.14
CA THR A 306 -18.08 -10.16 -11.76
C THR A 306 -18.02 -11.53 -12.45
N ALA A 307 -18.94 -12.45 -12.13
CA ALA A 307 -18.99 -13.76 -12.78
C ALA A 307 -19.05 -13.69 -14.32
N THR A 308 -19.56 -12.60 -14.90
CA THR A 308 -19.70 -12.47 -16.37
C THR A 308 -18.91 -11.32 -16.96
N ARG A 309 -18.32 -10.44 -16.14
CA ARG A 309 -17.64 -9.23 -16.60
C ARG A 309 -16.16 -9.28 -16.30
N THR A 310 -15.36 -9.03 -17.34
CA THR A 310 -13.94 -8.72 -17.23
C THR A 310 -13.72 -7.24 -17.50
N ARG A 311 -12.63 -6.70 -16.95
CA ARG A 311 -12.15 -5.35 -17.21
C ARG A 311 -10.65 -5.40 -17.47
N THR A 312 -10.21 -4.72 -18.52
CA THR A 312 -8.80 -4.59 -18.88
C THR A 312 -8.35 -3.16 -18.60
N PHE A 313 -7.28 -2.99 -17.85
CA PHE A 313 -6.70 -1.69 -17.51
C PHE A 313 -5.52 -1.34 -18.45
N THR A 314 -5.14 -0.06 -18.50
CA THR A 314 -4.00 0.46 -19.27
C THR A 314 -2.66 0.04 -18.68
N ASN A 315 -2.59 -0.09 -17.36
CA ASN A 315 -1.50 -0.72 -16.60
C ASN A 315 -2.01 -1.99 -15.90
N GLY A 316 -1.07 -2.72 -15.31
CA GLY A 316 -1.28 -3.96 -14.59
C GLY A 316 -0.27 -4.12 -13.48
N PHE A 317 -0.13 -5.34 -12.99
CA PHE A 317 1.00 -5.71 -12.14
C PHE A 317 1.68 -6.99 -12.60
N CYS A 318 2.95 -7.11 -12.23
CA CYS A 318 3.73 -8.30 -12.50
C CYS A 318 3.35 -9.43 -11.54
N GLU A 319 2.89 -10.54 -12.09
CA GLU A 319 2.66 -11.79 -11.36
C GLU A 319 3.17 -12.99 -12.16
N PRO A 320 3.42 -14.14 -11.51
CA PRO A 320 3.67 -15.38 -12.22
C PRO A 320 2.52 -15.71 -13.17
N PHE A 321 2.82 -16.08 -14.41
CA PHE A 321 1.79 -16.49 -15.36
C PHE A 321 1.38 -17.96 -15.14
N ASP A 322 0.12 -18.26 -15.43
CA ASP A 322 -0.41 -19.63 -15.37
C ASP A 322 0.09 -20.46 -16.56
N CYS A 323 1.07 -21.33 -16.33
CA CYS A 323 1.64 -22.20 -17.36
C CYS A 323 0.77 -23.43 -17.70
N ALA A 324 -0.30 -23.68 -16.94
CA ALA A 324 -1.25 -24.77 -17.19
C ALA A 324 -2.48 -24.33 -17.99
N ALA A 325 -2.72 -23.02 -18.13
CA ALA A 325 -3.86 -22.50 -18.87
C ALA A 325 -3.82 -22.93 -20.35
N THR A 326 -4.99 -23.12 -20.96
CA THR A 326 -5.11 -23.49 -22.37
C THR A 326 -4.54 -22.37 -23.25
N GLY A 327 -3.55 -22.68 -24.10
CA GLY A 327 -2.84 -21.67 -24.89
C GLY A 327 -1.82 -20.85 -24.09
N ALA A 328 -1.49 -21.29 -22.87
CA ALA A 328 -0.49 -20.64 -22.03
C ALA A 328 0.90 -20.61 -22.66
N ARG A 329 1.66 -19.59 -22.27
CA ARG A 329 3.09 -19.47 -22.54
C ARG A 329 3.84 -20.62 -21.88
N ALA A 330 4.80 -21.21 -22.59
CA ALA A 330 5.70 -22.19 -21.99
C ALA A 330 6.59 -21.51 -20.93
N CYS A 331 6.96 -22.26 -19.88
CA CYS A 331 7.91 -21.75 -18.89
C CYS A 331 9.26 -21.42 -19.55
N PRO A 332 9.96 -20.36 -19.09
CA PRO A 332 11.28 -20.02 -19.61
C PRO A 332 12.30 -21.15 -19.40
N THR A 333 13.42 -21.07 -20.14
CA THR A 333 14.54 -22.01 -19.96
C THR A 333 14.99 -22.04 -18.50
N GLY A 334 15.18 -23.25 -17.95
CA GLY A 334 15.52 -23.46 -16.55
C GLY A 334 14.30 -23.59 -15.62
N TYR A 335 13.08 -23.51 -16.15
CA TYR A 335 11.84 -23.68 -15.40
C TYR A 335 10.95 -24.77 -15.99
N THR A 336 10.17 -25.42 -15.13
CA THR A 336 9.18 -26.44 -15.48
C THR A 336 7.80 -26.03 -14.97
N CYS A 337 6.76 -26.41 -15.71
CA CYS A 337 5.39 -26.09 -15.34
C CYS A 337 4.89 -27.07 -14.28
N ARG A 338 4.75 -26.61 -13.05
CA ARG A 338 4.21 -27.42 -11.96
C ARG A 338 2.72 -27.13 -11.78
N ARG A 339 1.91 -28.15 -12.06
CA ARG A 339 0.45 -28.06 -12.00
C ARG A 339 -0.05 -28.36 -10.59
N SER A 340 -0.99 -27.56 -10.12
CA SER A 340 -1.69 -27.75 -8.86
C SER A 340 -3.20 -27.55 -9.05
N MET A 341 -4.00 -28.09 -8.14
CA MET A 341 -5.44 -27.89 -8.13
C MET A 341 -5.79 -26.68 -7.24
N SER A 342 -6.43 -25.67 -7.82
CA SER A 342 -7.06 -24.57 -7.09
C SER A 342 -8.57 -24.73 -7.20
N GLY A 343 -9.17 -25.34 -6.17
CA GLY A 343 -10.55 -25.80 -6.21
C GLY A 343 -10.75 -26.85 -7.32
N THR A 344 -11.56 -26.53 -8.33
CA THR A 344 -11.80 -27.39 -9.50
C THR A 344 -10.97 -27.02 -10.73
N THR A 345 -10.13 -25.98 -10.63
CA THR A 345 -9.33 -25.47 -11.76
C THR A 345 -7.88 -25.93 -11.60
N VAL A 346 -7.27 -26.38 -12.70
CA VAL A 346 -5.83 -26.64 -12.74
C VAL A 346 -5.12 -25.31 -12.96
N VAL A 347 -4.19 -24.97 -12.08
CA VAL A 347 -3.31 -23.81 -12.19
C VAL A 347 -1.87 -24.30 -12.30
N GLY A 348 -1.06 -23.64 -13.12
CA GLY A 348 0.34 -23.98 -13.32
C GLY A 348 1.27 -22.86 -12.89
N ASP A 349 2.21 -23.18 -12.03
CA ASP A 349 3.30 -22.28 -11.66
C ASP A 349 4.57 -22.67 -12.40
N CYS A 350 5.24 -21.71 -13.04
CA CYS A 350 6.61 -21.93 -13.50
C CYS A 350 7.53 -21.96 -12.28
N VAL A 351 8.21 -23.09 -12.07
CA VAL A 351 9.14 -23.29 -10.96
C VAL A 351 10.50 -23.77 -11.48
N PRO A 352 11.62 -23.53 -10.78
CA PRO A 352 12.93 -23.95 -11.25
C PRO A 352 12.97 -25.45 -11.53
N SER A 353 13.50 -25.82 -12.70
CA SER A 353 13.74 -27.21 -13.06
C SER A 353 14.83 -27.79 -12.15
N THR A 354 14.50 -28.88 -11.46
CA THR A 354 15.46 -29.69 -10.70
C THR A 354 16.32 -30.54 -11.62
#